data_AF-G0V2P5-F1
#
_entry.id   AF-G0V2P5-F1
#
_cell.length_a   1.000
_cell.length_b   1.000
_cell.length_c   1.000
_cell.angle_alpha   90.00
_cell.angle_beta   90.00
_cell.angle_gamma   90.00
#
_symmetry.space_group_name_H-M   'P 1'
#
loop_
_entity.id
_entity.type
_entity.pdbx_description
1 polymer ?
#
loop_
_entity_poly.entity_id
_entity_poly.type
_entity_poly.pdbx_seq_one_letter_code
_entity_poly.pdbx_strand_id
1 'polypeptide(L)'
;MSTEGEEGLGGDTSHAHHATRSAPIAILMDKGNCFLLDFSLYRVAKYLRMLGYSAVCDSSLRRSDLLGRAARDNLVLLTSSRTLFEQVEAYNRGLRRCRKTERQQRSVVAYDSDGESIYSSGDEFSEQREIVAYNISHNTKGTFFSHMVEIIRLLGLSYDQRRVFSRCLSCNEVLSSAAKETVKADVHPNVYEVYDTFTRCPKCRKVFWGVDSGDVVNYSAFRTVDLLQRLCRLAMAPEMGTTSIFHLRYFRCFPRAVHTRIFAHLTNEDIRNLYVVFPQLKDLSNILQERLKSTE
;
A
#
# COMPACT_ATOMS: atom_id res chain seq x y z
N MET A 1 1.52 -77.43 2.51
CA MET A 1 0.50 -76.84 1.63
C MET A 1 0.31 -75.41 2.09
N SER A 2 1.13 -74.45 1.65
CA SER A 2 1.05 -73.66 0.39
C SER A 2 0.84 -72.20 0.83
N THR A 3 1.88 -71.35 0.74
CA THR A 3 2.02 -70.18 -0.19
C THR A 3 1.16 -68.97 0.21
N GLU A 4 1.73 -67.85 0.71
CA GLU A 4 2.38 -66.71 0.01
C GLU A 4 1.41 -65.60 -0.49
N GLY A 5 1.85 -64.33 -0.34
CA GLY A 5 1.42 -63.12 -1.07
C GLY A 5 0.23 -62.34 -0.50
N GLU A 6 0.12 -61.00 -0.55
CA GLU A 6 0.98 -59.86 -0.92
C GLU A 6 0.13 -58.58 -0.67
N GLU A 7 0.78 -57.49 -0.27
CA GLU A 7 0.58 -56.04 -0.51
C GLU A 7 -0.80 -55.35 -0.80
N GLY A 8 -0.92 -54.10 -0.31
CA GLY A 8 -1.70 -52.99 -0.92
C GLY A 8 -2.67 -52.25 0.03
N LEU A 9 -2.32 -51.09 0.61
CA LEU A 9 -2.44 -49.70 0.09
C LEU A 9 -3.81 -49.02 0.27
N GLY A 10 -3.79 -47.81 0.88
CA GLY A 10 -4.86 -46.79 0.89
C GLY A 10 -5.55 -46.65 2.26
N GLY A 11 -5.47 -45.57 3.03
CA GLY A 11 -5.28 -44.16 2.70
C GLY A 11 -6.64 -43.45 2.83
N ASP A 12 -6.91 -42.82 3.98
CA ASP A 12 -7.70 -41.58 4.03
C ASP A 12 -7.59 -40.89 5.41
N THR A 13 -6.61 -40.00 5.51
CA THR A 13 -6.58 -38.91 6.47
C THR A 13 -7.44 -37.77 5.93
N SER A 14 -8.69 -37.68 6.36
CA SER A 14 -9.52 -36.48 6.11
C SER A 14 -9.10 -35.37 7.07
N HIS A 15 -8.04 -34.64 6.73
CA HIS A 15 -7.73 -33.35 7.34
C HIS A 15 -8.77 -32.32 6.89
N ALA A 16 -9.67 -31.98 7.82
CA ALA A 16 -10.53 -30.81 7.70
C ALA A 16 -9.68 -29.54 7.75
N HIS A 17 -9.29 -29.04 6.58
CA HIS A 17 -8.77 -27.67 6.43
C HIS A 17 -9.94 -26.70 6.63
N HIS A 18 -10.09 -26.20 7.87
CA HIS A 18 -10.85 -25.00 8.14
C HIS A 18 -10.18 -23.82 7.41
N ALA A 19 -10.72 -23.51 6.23
CA ALA A 19 -10.45 -22.28 5.52
C ALA A 19 -11.04 -21.11 6.33
N THR A 20 -10.22 -20.51 7.19
CA THR A 20 -10.54 -19.26 7.86
C THR A 20 -10.64 -18.17 6.79
N ARG A 21 -11.87 -17.87 6.36
CA ARG A 21 -12.20 -16.69 5.53
C ARG A 21 -11.83 -15.43 6.31
N SER A 22 -10.58 -15.00 6.20
CA SER A 22 -10.17 -13.66 6.59
C SER A 22 -10.77 -12.67 5.60
N ALA A 23 -11.59 -11.76 6.11
CA ALA A 23 -12.03 -10.61 5.34
C ALA A 23 -10.80 -9.85 4.78
N PRO A 24 -10.87 -9.22 3.60
CA PRO A 24 -9.74 -8.47 3.07
C PRO A 24 -9.34 -7.40 4.10
N ILE A 25 -8.11 -7.51 4.60
CA ILE A 25 -7.48 -6.56 5.55
C ILE A 25 -7.55 -5.10 5.04
N ALA A 26 -7.82 -4.90 3.74
CA ALA A 26 -7.93 -3.60 3.09
C ALA A 26 -9.16 -2.75 3.47
N ILE A 27 -10.25 -3.32 4.00
CA ILE A 27 -11.55 -2.59 4.05
C ILE A 27 -11.80 -1.88 5.41
N LEU A 28 -11.11 -2.26 6.48
CA LEU A 28 -11.54 -1.92 7.85
C LEU A 28 -10.85 -0.72 8.53
N MET A 29 -10.02 0.09 7.84
CA MET A 29 -9.34 1.24 8.48
C MET A 29 -9.32 2.57 7.69
N ASP A 30 -10.09 2.71 6.59
CA ASP A 30 -10.07 3.91 5.75
C ASP A 30 -11.10 5.00 6.13
N LYS A 31 -11.75 4.88 7.31
CA LYS A 31 -12.65 5.93 7.83
C LYS A 31 -11.83 7.17 8.26
N GLY A 32 -11.32 7.94 7.30
CA GLY A 32 -10.72 9.26 7.54
C GLY A 32 -9.56 9.67 6.62
N ASN A 33 -8.95 8.76 5.86
CA ASN A 33 -7.65 9.02 5.22
C ASN A 33 -7.65 8.91 3.68
N CYS A 34 -8.73 9.35 3.04
CA CYS A 34 -8.77 9.51 1.59
C CYS A 34 -8.33 10.93 1.20
N PHE A 35 -7.22 11.00 0.47
CA PHE A 35 -6.56 12.23 0.07
C PHE A 35 -6.90 12.59 -1.38
N LEU A 36 -7.21 13.86 -1.62
CA LEU A 36 -7.27 14.47 -2.95
C LEU A 36 -6.07 15.40 -3.10
N LEU A 37 -5.26 15.20 -4.13
CA LEU A 37 -4.06 15.99 -4.37
C LEU A 37 -4.14 16.68 -5.72
N ASP A 38 -3.59 17.89 -5.80
CA ASP A 38 -3.29 18.52 -7.08
C ASP A 38 -2.22 17.72 -7.86
N PHE A 39 -2.18 17.88 -9.19
CA PHE A 39 -1.26 17.10 -10.02
C PHE A 39 0.23 17.44 -9.79
N SER A 40 0.56 18.63 -9.28
CA SER A 40 1.95 18.98 -8.96
C SER A 40 2.50 18.14 -7.80
N LEU A 41 1.62 17.58 -6.97
CA LEU A 41 1.95 16.66 -5.88
C LEU A 41 1.87 15.17 -6.30
N TYR A 42 1.87 14.86 -7.60
CA TYR A 42 1.78 13.47 -8.10
C TYR A 42 2.84 12.53 -7.49
N ARG A 43 4.06 13.03 -7.28
CA ARG A 43 5.13 12.25 -6.65
C ARG A 43 4.80 11.92 -5.19
N VAL A 44 4.20 12.84 -4.44
CA VAL A 44 3.71 12.60 -3.07
C VAL A 44 2.57 11.58 -3.11
N ALA A 45 1.60 11.75 -4.01
CA ALA A 45 0.50 10.80 -4.19
C ALA A 45 0.99 9.37 -4.43
N LYS A 46 2.06 9.20 -5.22
CA LYS A 46 2.68 7.88 -5.44
C LYS A 46 3.20 7.25 -4.15
N TYR A 47 3.85 8.01 -3.27
CA TYR A 47 4.34 7.50 -1.98
C TYR A 47 3.21 7.17 -1.01
N LEU A 48 2.15 8.00 -0.97
CA LEU A 48 0.94 7.69 -0.19
C LEU A 48 0.29 6.38 -0.66
N ARG A 49 0.18 6.18 -1.99
CA ARG A 49 -0.31 4.92 -2.58
C ARG A 49 0.58 3.73 -2.25
N MET A 50 1.91 3.91 -2.24
CA MET A 50 2.85 2.86 -1.82
C MET A 50 2.66 2.45 -0.36
N LEU A 51 2.38 3.41 0.53
CA LEU A 51 2.03 3.16 1.94
C LEU A 51 0.63 2.55 2.11
N GLY A 52 -0.16 2.47 1.04
CA GLY A 52 -1.51 1.90 1.04
C GLY A 52 -2.63 2.91 1.32
N TYR A 53 -2.33 4.21 1.38
CA TYR A 53 -3.35 5.26 1.54
C TYR A 53 -4.03 5.59 0.22
N SER A 54 -5.34 5.85 0.28
CA SER A 54 -6.09 6.35 -0.87
C SER A 54 -5.65 7.78 -1.19
N ALA A 55 -5.00 7.99 -2.33
CA ALA A 55 -4.52 9.28 -2.78
C ALA A 55 -4.92 9.53 -4.24
N VAL A 56 -6.04 10.22 -4.44
CA VAL A 56 -6.57 10.63 -5.74
C VAL A 56 -5.73 11.79 -6.28
N CYS A 57 -5.16 11.60 -7.46
CA CYS A 57 -4.35 12.60 -8.15
C CYS A 57 -4.44 12.26 -9.64
N ASP A 58 -5.15 13.11 -10.39
CA ASP A 58 -5.48 12.91 -11.80
C ASP A 58 -5.13 14.18 -12.58
N SER A 59 -4.43 14.05 -13.70
CA SER A 59 -4.05 15.17 -14.57
C SER A 59 -5.24 15.77 -15.31
N SER A 60 -6.34 15.04 -15.45
CA SER A 60 -7.57 15.52 -16.11
C SER A 60 -8.43 16.41 -15.21
N LEU A 61 -8.26 16.33 -13.89
CA LEU A 61 -9.00 17.16 -12.93
C LEU A 61 -8.47 18.59 -12.94
N ARG A 62 -9.34 19.55 -13.23
CA ARG A 62 -9.01 20.97 -13.17
C ARG A 62 -8.95 21.43 -11.73
N ARG A 63 -8.10 22.42 -11.44
CA ARG A 63 -7.93 22.99 -10.09
C ARG A 63 -9.23 23.54 -9.51
N SER A 64 -10.09 24.13 -10.36
CA SER A 64 -11.41 24.64 -9.98
C SER A 64 -12.32 23.56 -9.40
N ASP A 65 -12.15 22.32 -9.84
CA ASP A 65 -13.06 21.23 -9.54
C ASP A 65 -12.64 20.49 -8.26
N LEU A 66 -11.40 20.71 -7.80
CA LEU A 66 -10.83 20.06 -6.62
C LEU A 66 -11.60 20.40 -5.34
N LEU A 67 -11.97 21.67 -5.15
CA LEU A 67 -12.74 22.09 -3.97
C LEU A 67 -14.12 21.41 -3.95
N GLY A 68 -14.85 21.47 -5.07
CA GLY A 68 -16.17 20.84 -5.18
C GLY A 68 -16.11 19.31 -5.06
N ARG A 69 -15.04 18.68 -5.54
CA ARG A 69 -14.83 17.24 -5.35
C ARG A 69 -14.50 16.89 -3.90
N ALA A 70 -13.62 17.65 -3.25
CA ALA A 70 -13.26 17.44 -1.85
C ALA A 70 -14.48 17.58 -0.92
N ALA A 71 -15.32 18.60 -1.17
CA ALA A 71 -16.57 18.80 -0.43
C ALA A 71 -17.56 17.64 -0.61
N ARG A 72 -17.82 17.22 -1.86
CA ARG A 72 -18.80 16.16 -2.16
C ARG A 72 -18.39 14.80 -1.63
N ASP A 73 -17.13 14.44 -1.80
CA ASP A 73 -16.62 13.10 -1.47
C ASP A 73 -16.04 13.03 -0.05
N ASN A 74 -16.06 14.14 0.70
CA ASN A 74 -15.49 14.26 2.04
C ASN A 74 -14.00 13.83 2.09
N LEU A 75 -13.20 14.37 1.16
CA LEU A 75 -11.79 14.05 1.01
C LEU A 75 -10.90 15.12 1.65
N VAL A 76 -9.76 14.70 2.19
CA VAL A 76 -8.72 15.60 2.67
C VAL A 76 -7.96 16.18 1.48
N LEU A 77 -7.96 17.50 1.30
CA LEU A 77 -7.29 18.16 0.17
C LEU A 77 -5.83 18.50 0.51
N LEU A 78 -4.89 18.04 -0.31
CA LEU A 78 -3.50 18.50 -0.29
C LEU A 78 -3.25 19.36 -1.52
N THR A 79 -2.74 20.57 -1.30
CA THR A 79 -2.44 21.51 -2.38
C THR A 79 -1.13 22.23 -2.12
N SER A 80 -0.30 22.42 -3.13
CA SER A 80 0.82 23.39 -3.06
C SER A 80 0.40 24.82 -3.43
N SER A 81 -0.79 24.98 -4.00
CA SER A 81 -1.34 26.28 -4.38
C SER A 81 -1.96 26.98 -3.18
N ARG A 82 -1.34 28.08 -2.76
CA ARG A 82 -1.85 28.96 -1.71
C ARG A 82 -3.25 29.52 -2.04
N THR A 83 -3.50 29.87 -3.29
CA THR A 83 -4.80 30.39 -3.74
C THR A 83 -5.92 29.37 -3.53
N LEU A 84 -5.70 28.10 -3.89
CA LEU A 84 -6.69 27.05 -3.67
C LEU A 84 -6.91 26.79 -2.17
N PHE A 85 -5.84 26.83 -1.37
CA PHE A 85 -5.95 26.71 0.07
C PHE A 85 -6.78 27.84 0.70
N GLU A 86 -6.54 29.08 0.29
CA GLU A 86 -7.31 30.26 0.74
C GLU A 86 -8.80 30.18 0.32
N GLN A 87 -9.09 29.61 -0.86
CA GLN A 87 -10.46 29.34 -1.30
C GLN A 87 -11.18 28.32 -0.40
N VAL A 88 -10.50 27.25 0.00
CA VAL A 88 -11.06 26.27 0.95
C VAL A 88 -11.33 26.91 2.31
N GLU A 89 -10.40 27.72 2.81
CA GLU A 89 -10.59 28.45 4.06
C GLU A 89 -11.78 29.43 3.98
N ALA A 90 -11.96 30.11 2.84
CA ALA A 90 -13.13 30.96 2.62
C ALA A 90 -14.44 30.16 2.59
N TYR A 91 -14.44 29.01 1.91
CA TYR A 91 -15.57 28.08 1.88
C TYR A 91 -15.96 27.60 3.29
N ASN A 92 -14.99 27.12 4.08
CA ASN A 92 -15.23 26.68 5.46
C ASN A 92 -15.75 27.80 6.36
N ARG A 93 -15.21 29.03 6.23
CA ARG A 93 -15.74 30.20 6.96
C ARG A 93 -17.19 30.50 6.57
N GLY A 94 -17.55 30.35 5.30
CA GLY A 94 -18.93 30.48 4.82
C GLY A 94 -19.86 29.47 5.51
N LEU A 95 -19.48 28.19 5.51
CA LEU A 95 -20.27 27.13 6.16
C LEU A 95 -20.47 27.38 7.66
N ARG A 96 -19.42 27.79 8.38
CA ARG A 96 -19.52 28.10 9.82
C ARG A 96 -20.49 29.25 10.10
N ARG A 97 -20.55 30.25 9.22
CA ARG A 97 -21.49 31.37 9.33
C ARG A 97 -22.93 30.90 9.09
N CYS A 98 -23.20 30.18 8.01
CA CYS A 98 -24.53 29.63 7.72
C CYS A 98 -25.05 28.75 8.87
N ARG A 99 -24.23 27.82 9.36
CA ARG A 99 -24.58 26.95 10.51
C ARG A 99 -24.88 27.73 11.79
N LYS A 100 -24.17 28.85 12.03
CA LYS A 100 -24.43 29.71 13.20
C LYS A 100 -25.78 30.43 13.06
N THR A 101 -26.09 30.97 11.89
CA THR A 101 -27.38 31.63 11.61
C THR A 101 -28.54 30.65 11.71
N GLU A 102 -28.42 29.46 11.12
CA GLU A 102 -29.43 28.39 11.22
C GLU A 102 -29.68 27.99 12.68
N ARG A 103 -28.61 27.80 13.48
CA ARG A 103 -28.75 27.50 14.92
C ARG A 103 -29.48 28.59 15.69
N GLN A 104 -29.29 29.87 15.34
CA GLN A 104 -29.95 30.99 15.99
C GLN A 104 -31.42 31.14 15.59
N GLN A 105 -31.82 30.62 14.42
CA GLN A 105 -33.19 30.68 13.93
C GLN A 105 -34.06 29.48 14.37
N ARG A 106 -33.45 28.44 14.93
CA ARG A 106 -34.16 27.28 15.48
C ARG A 106 -34.88 27.68 16.77
N SER A 107 -36.14 27.28 16.87
CA SER A 107 -36.96 27.46 18.09
C SER A 107 -37.09 26.14 18.83
N VAL A 108 -37.19 26.16 20.15
CA VAL A 108 -37.47 24.96 20.96
C VAL A 108 -38.95 24.60 20.77
N VAL A 109 -39.22 23.40 20.26
CA VAL A 109 -40.58 22.88 19.99
C VAL A 109 -41.04 21.87 21.03
N ALA A 110 -40.11 21.17 21.70
CA ALA A 110 -40.44 20.23 22.76
C ALA A 110 -39.25 20.03 23.70
N TYR A 111 -39.49 19.31 24.79
CA TYR A 111 -38.45 18.80 25.70
C TYR A 111 -38.61 17.28 25.79
N ASP A 112 -37.51 16.54 25.85
CA ASP A 112 -37.56 15.09 26.09
C ASP A 112 -37.72 14.76 27.59
N SER A 113 -37.80 13.46 27.91
CA SER A 113 -38.03 13.00 29.29
C SER A 113 -36.85 13.29 30.24
N ASP A 114 -35.65 13.53 29.70
CA ASP A 114 -34.46 13.90 30.45
C ASP A 114 -34.29 15.43 30.56
N GLY A 115 -35.21 16.20 29.94
CA GLY A 115 -35.23 17.66 29.95
C GLY A 115 -34.43 18.32 28.83
N GLU A 116 -33.91 17.55 27.87
CA GLU A 116 -33.17 18.09 26.73
C GLU A 116 -34.13 18.76 25.73
N SER A 117 -33.70 19.90 25.18
CA SER A 117 -34.52 20.71 24.27
C SER A 117 -34.53 20.14 22.85
N ILE A 118 -35.72 19.89 22.30
CA ILE A 118 -35.96 19.48 20.92
C ILE A 118 -36.27 20.72 20.09
N TYR A 119 -35.54 20.94 18.99
CA TYR A 119 -35.66 22.12 18.15
C TYR A 119 -36.52 21.89 16.89
N SER A 120 -37.16 22.94 16.37
CA SER A 120 -37.98 22.91 15.17
C SER A 120 -37.15 22.33 14.02
N SER A 121 -37.55 21.16 13.51
CA SER A 121 -36.76 20.32 12.62
C SER A 121 -36.28 21.08 11.38
N GLY A 122 -34.95 21.23 11.28
CA GLY A 122 -34.24 21.58 10.06
C GLY A 122 -33.29 20.44 9.70
N ASP A 123 -33.77 19.20 9.81
CA ASP A 123 -32.95 17.98 9.71
C ASP A 123 -32.84 17.42 8.29
N GLU A 124 -33.02 18.27 7.29
CA GLU A 124 -32.24 18.14 6.05
C GLU A 124 -30.99 19.00 6.22
N PHE A 125 -30.07 18.57 7.10
CA PHE A 125 -28.75 19.17 7.16
C PHE A 125 -28.18 19.15 5.74
N SER A 126 -27.84 20.33 5.22
CA SER A 126 -26.99 20.41 4.04
C SER A 126 -25.80 19.48 4.27
N GLU A 127 -25.64 18.47 3.42
CA GLU A 127 -24.53 17.48 3.49
C GLU A 127 -23.14 18.15 3.37
N GLN A 128 -23.12 19.47 3.24
CA GLN A 128 -21.95 20.32 3.14
C GLN A 128 -21.15 20.27 4.44
N ARG A 129 -20.08 19.49 4.39
CA ARG A 129 -19.06 19.37 5.43
C ARG A 129 -17.93 20.36 5.19
N GLU A 130 -17.26 20.74 6.27
CA GLU A 130 -16.00 21.46 6.17
C GLU A 130 -14.96 20.57 5.50
N ILE A 131 -14.15 21.17 4.63
CA ILE A 131 -13.07 20.48 3.94
C ILE A 131 -11.81 20.60 4.81
N VAL A 132 -11.20 19.46 5.16
CA VAL A 132 -9.86 19.47 5.75
C VAL A 132 -8.86 19.65 4.61
N ALA A 133 -8.06 20.71 4.66
CA ALA A 133 -7.03 20.97 3.67
C ALA A 133 -5.66 21.21 4.31
N TYR A 134 -4.60 20.80 3.60
CA TYR A 134 -3.22 21.03 3.97
C TYR A 134 -2.48 21.73 2.82
N ASN A 135 -1.84 22.86 3.14
CA ASN A 135 -0.95 23.52 2.22
C ASN A 135 0.44 22.86 2.28
N ILE A 136 0.86 22.23 1.19
CA ILE A 136 2.15 21.56 1.07
C ILE A 136 3.12 22.48 0.35
N SER A 137 3.96 23.17 1.13
CA SER A 137 4.97 24.08 0.60
C SER A 137 5.92 23.36 -0.36
N HIS A 138 6.27 24.03 -1.46
CA HIS A 138 7.40 23.57 -2.28
C HIS A 138 8.69 23.73 -1.48
N ASN A 139 9.30 22.60 -1.08
CA ASN A 139 10.58 22.64 -0.39
C ASN A 139 11.68 23.09 -1.35
N THR A 140 12.10 24.34 -1.24
CA THR A 140 13.15 24.94 -2.09
C THR A 140 14.57 24.68 -1.57
N LYS A 141 14.73 24.19 -0.33
CA LYS A 141 16.04 24.06 0.34
C LYS A 141 16.41 22.64 0.75
N GLY A 142 15.45 21.70 0.74
CA GLY A 142 15.61 20.34 1.26
C GLY A 142 15.40 19.25 0.22
N THR A 143 15.76 18.03 0.60
CA THR A 143 15.55 16.85 -0.26
C THR A 143 14.09 16.41 -0.26
N PHE A 144 13.65 15.73 -1.32
CA PHE A 144 12.32 15.10 -1.36
C PHE A 144 12.08 14.15 -0.19
N PHE A 145 13.14 13.50 0.32
CA PHE A 145 13.07 12.63 1.48
C PHE A 145 12.62 13.40 2.73
N SER A 146 13.28 14.52 3.05
CA SER A 146 12.90 15.39 4.17
C SER A 146 11.47 15.90 4.03
N HIS A 147 11.09 16.29 2.81
CA HIS A 147 9.74 16.75 2.51
C HIS A 147 8.68 15.66 2.76
N MET A 148 8.95 14.42 2.37
CA MET A 148 8.04 13.30 2.67
C MET A 148 7.92 13.03 4.18
N VAL A 149 9.01 13.15 4.95
CA VAL A 149 8.96 13.01 6.42
C VAL A 149 8.02 14.06 7.04
N GLU A 150 8.11 15.31 6.58
CA GLU A 150 7.23 16.39 7.03
C GLU A 150 5.76 16.11 6.68
N ILE A 151 5.48 15.66 5.45
CA ILE A 151 4.12 15.32 5.01
C ILE A 151 3.53 14.17 5.83
N ILE A 152 4.29 13.11 6.05
CA ILE A 152 3.83 11.95 6.84
C ILE A 152 3.47 12.39 8.26
N ARG A 153 4.30 13.24 8.88
CA ARG A 153 4.05 13.79 10.22
C ARG A 153 2.84 14.71 10.24
N LEU A 154 2.74 15.62 9.26
CA LEU A 154 1.63 16.58 9.14
C LEU A 154 0.28 15.88 9.01
N LEU A 155 0.23 14.80 8.22
CA LEU A 155 -0.98 14.02 7.99
C LEU A 155 -1.26 12.99 9.09
N GLY A 156 -0.36 12.81 10.07
CA GLY A 156 -0.52 11.83 11.14
C GLY A 156 -0.62 10.39 10.64
N LEU A 157 0.09 10.05 9.56
CA LEU A 157 0.00 8.72 8.97
C LEU A 157 0.62 7.66 9.87
N SER A 158 0.07 6.45 9.83
CA SER A 158 0.66 5.24 10.40
C SER A 158 1.36 4.39 9.34
N TYR A 159 2.35 3.61 9.77
CA TYR A 159 2.97 2.59 8.94
C TYR A 159 2.34 1.22 9.25
N ASP A 160 1.84 0.52 8.23
CA ASP A 160 1.41 -0.88 8.36
C ASP A 160 1.94 -1.63 7.14
N GLN A 161 2.82 -2.61 7.38
CA GLN A 161 3.44 -3.38 6.30
C GLN A 161 2.40 -4.12 5.44
N ARG A 162 1.27 -4.54 6.01
CA ARG A 162 0.21 -5.27 5.29
C ARG A 162 -0.52 -4.41 4.25
N ARG A 163 -0.47 -3.08 4.40
CA ARG A 163 -1.05 -2.13 3.44
C ARG A 163 -0.07 -1.71 2.35
N VAL A 164 1.22 -1.94 2.53
CA VAL A 164 2.25 -1.51 1.57
C VAL A 164 2.03 -2.22 0.23
N PHE A 165 2.03 -1.44 -0.86
CA PHE A 165 1.72 -1.89 -2.23
C PHE A 165 0.33 -2.53 -2.41
N SER A 166 -0.64 -2.24 -1.55
CA SER A 166 -2.02 -2.69 -1.73
C SER A 166 -2.82 -1.88 -2.78
N ARG A 167 -2.27 -0.75 -3.26
CA ARG A 167 -2.95 0.16 -4.19
C ARG A 167 -2.16 0.41 -5.47
N CYS A 168 -2.88 0.64 -6.56
CA CYS A 168 -2.32 0.96 -7.84
C CYS A 168 -1.63 2.33 -7.81
N LEU A 169 -0.34 2.35 -8.12
CA LEU A 169 0.45 3.58 -8.14
C LEU A 169 0.00 4.58 -9.21
N SER A 170 -0.71 4.13 -10.26
CA SER A 170 -1.21 5.00 -11.34
C SER A 170 -2.61 5.53 -11.08
N CYS A 171 -3.57 4.67 -10.74
CA CYS A 171 -4.99 5.05 -10.68
C CYS A 171 -5.60 5.00 -9.28
N ASN A 172 -4.80 4.72 -8.24
CA ASN A 172 -5.22 4.63 -6.84
C ASN A 172 -6.16 3.45 -6.49
N GLU A 173 -6.54 2.61 -7.44
CA GLU A 173 -7.45 1.49 -7.17
C GLU A 173 -6.80 0.40 -6.30
N VAL A 174 -7.59 -0.27 -5.45
CA VAL A 174 -7.09 -1.41 -4.65
C VAL A 174 -6.70 -2.55 -5.58
N LEU A 175 -5.53 -3.14 -5.35
CA LEU A 175 -5.02 -4.25 -6.15
C LEU A 175 -5.68 -5.56 -5.72
N SER A 176 -5.94 -6.41 -6.71
CA SER A 176 -6.49 -7.75 -6.51
C SER A 176 -5.44 -8.81 -6.84
N SER A 177 -5.50 -9.97 -6.18
CA SER A 177 -4.64 -11.10 -6.53
C SER A 177 -4.92 -11.54 -7.98
N ALA A 178 -3.86 -11.88 -8.71
CA ALA A 178 -3.95 -12.36 -10.08
C ALA A 178 -3.29 -13.74 -10.18
N ALA A 179 -4.03 -14.70 -10.74
CA ALA A 179 -3.50 -16.04 -11.01
C ALA A 179 -2.34 -15.94 -12.01
N LYS A 180 -1.26 -16.70 -11.75
CA LYS A 180 -0.01 -16.67 -12.51
C LYS A 180 -0.27 -16.85 -14.00
N GLU A 181 -1.10 -17.81 -14.37
CA GLU A 181 -1.45 -18.15 -15.75
C GLU A 181 -2.03 -16.96 -16.51
N THR A 182 -2.79 -16.11 -15.82
CA THR A 182 -3.47 -14.95 -16.43
C THR A 182 -2.55 -13.77 -16.70
N VAL A 183 -1.34 -13.74 -16.14
CA VAL A 183 -0.40 -12.61 -16.30
C VAL A 183 0.73 -12.90 -17.28
N LYS A 184 0.83 -14.12 -17.82
CA LYS A 184 1.94 -14.58 -18.67
C LYS A 184 2.24 -13.65 -19.85
N ALA A 185 1.21 -13.09 -20.49
CA ALA A 185 1.35 -12.19 -21.62
C ALA A 185 1.66 -10.73 -21.23
N ASP A 186 1.45 -10.36 -19.96
CA ASP A 186 1.58 -8.98 -19.46
C ASP A 186 2.91 -8.72 -18.74
N VAL A 187 3.70 -9.75 -18.49
CA VAL A 187 4.99 -9.65 -17.78
C VAL A 187 6.12 -10.23 -18.62
N HIS A 188 7.34 -9.77 -18.35
CA HIS A 188 8.53 -10.31 -19.01
C HIS A 188 8.73 -11.81 -18.64
N PRO A 189 9.18 -12.68 -19.57
CA PRO A 189 9.37 -14.12 -19.32
C PRO A 189 10.14 -14.43 -18.02
N ASN A 190 11.28 -13.78 -17.80
CA ASN A 190 12.08 -13.96 -16.57
C ASN A 190 11.30 -13.62 -15.29
N VAL A 191 10.36 -12.67 -15.32
CA VAL A 191 9.52 -12.35 -14.16
C VAL A 191 8.50 -13.47 -13.94
N TYR A 192 7.89 -13.97 -15.02
CA TYR A 192 6.95 -15.08 -14.96
C TYR A 192 7.59 -16.37 -14.41
N GLU A 193 8.82 -16.66 -14.80
CA GLU A 193 9.57 -17.83 -14.32
C GLU A 193 9.90 -17.73 -12.83
N VAL A 194 10.28 -16.53 -12.37
CA VAL A 194 10.83 -16.35 -11.02
C VAL A 194 9.76 -16.23 -9.93
N TYR A 195 8.64 -15.58 -10.24
CA TYR A 195 7.61 -15.23 -9.25
C TYR A 195 6.33 -16.05 -9.43
N ASP A 196 5.68 -16.39 -8.32
CA ASP A 196 4.42 -17.13 -8.30
C ASP A 196 3.21 -16.27 -7.93
N THR A 197 3.46 -15.12 -7.32
CA THR A 197 2.41 -14.23 -6.81
C THR A 197 2.41 -12.91 -7.54
N PHE A 198 1.22 -12.55 -8.03
CA PHE A 198 0.99 -11.36 -8.82
C PHE A 198 -0.25 -10.65 -8.30
N THR A 199 -0.26 -9.33 -8.46
CA THR A 199 -1.45 -8.52 -8.25
C THR A 199 -1.76 -7.73 -9.50
N ARG A 200 -3.04 -7.51 -9.77
CA ARG A 200 -3.53 -6.75 -10.91
C ARG A 200 -4.48 -5.67 -10.45
N CYS A 201 -4.36 -4.51 -11.08
CA CYS A 201 -5.32 -3.43 -10.90
C CYS A 201 -6.58 -3.70 -11.75
N PRO A 202 -7.79 -3.72 -11.18
CA PRO A 202 -9.02 -3.96 -11.94
C PRO A 202 -9.35 -2.82 -12.92
N LYS A 203 -8.89 -1.59 -12.63
CA LYS A 203 -9.16 -0.41 -13.45
C LYS A 203 -8.21 -0.25 -14.64
N CYS A 204 -6.89 -0.20 -14.38
CA CYS A 204 -5.90 0.05 -15.44
C CYS A 204 -5.21 -1.22 -15.97
N ARG A 205 -5.55 -2.41 -15.44
CA ARG A 205 -5.03 -3.73 -15.83
C ARG A 205 -3.52 -3.95 -15.67
N LYS A 206 -2.78 -2.97 -15.13
CA LYS A 206 -1.35 -3.11 -14.82
C LYS A 206 -1.14 -4.24 -13.81
N VAL A 207 -0.12 -5.05 -14.07
CA VAL A 207 0.34 -6.16 -13.23
C VAL A 207 1.51 -5.69 -12.35
N PHE A 208 1.52 -6.12 -11.10
CA PHE A 208 2.55 -5.84 -10.10
C PHE A 208 3.01 -7.15 -9.46
N TRP A 209 4.27 -7.19 -9.05
CA TRP A 209 4.91 -8.34 -8.40
C TRP A 209 5.97 -7.84 -7.40
N GLY A 210 6.47 -8.74 -6.55
CA GLY A 210 7.56 -8.42 -5.61
C GLY A 210 7.15 -8.37 -4.14
N VAL A 211 5.85 -8.49 -3.85
CA VAL A 211 5.32 -8.70 -2.50
C VAL A 211 4.30 -9.83 -2.54
N ASP A 212 4.46 -10.79 -1.65
CA ASP A 212 3.62 -11.97 -1.49
C ASP A 212 3.04 -12.00 -0.08
N SER A 213 1.72 -11.85 0.04
CA SER A 213 1.01 -12.06 1.31
C SER A 213 1.57 -11.25 2.50
N GLY A 214 2.21 -10.10 2.23
CA GLY A 214 2.87 -9.24 3.23
C GLY A 214 4.39 -9.36 3.28
N ASP A 215 4.97 -10.40 2.67
CA ASP A 215 6.40 -10.62 2.59
C ASP A 215 6.99 -10.04 1.31
N VAL A 216 8.16 -9.40 1.42
CA VAL A 216 8.85 -8.83 0.27
C VAL A 216 9.76 -9.88 -0.36
N VAL A 217 9.60 -10.11 -1.66
CA VAL A 217 10.27 -11.20 -2.39
C VAL A 217 11.25 -10.74 -3.47
N ASN A 218 11.35 -9.43 -3.75
CA ASN A 218 12.38 -8.90 -4.66
C ASN A 218 13.10 -7.65 -4.11
N TYR A 219 14.30 -7.38 -4.66
CA TYR A 219 15.18 -6.30 -4.19
C TYR A 219 14.54 -4.92 -4.29
N SER A 220 13.90 -4.65 -5.44
CA SER A 220 13.31 -3.34 -5.72
C SER A 220 12.20 -2.99 -4.73
N ALA A 221 11.35 -3.98 -4.43
CA ALA A 221 10.33 -3.85 -3.40
C ALA A 221 10.99 -3.70 -2.03
N PHE A 222 12.01 -4.49 -1.71
CA PHE A 222 12.70 -4.43 -0.41
C PHE A 222 13.27 -3.04 -0.12
N ARG A 223 14.05 -2.47 -1.06
CA ARG A 223 14.59 -1.11 -0.89
C ARG A 223 13.49 -0.06 -0.73
N THR A 224 12.37 -0.26 -1.41
CA THR A 224 11.25 0.68 -1.34
C THR A 224 10.55 0.55 0.01
N VAL A 225 10.32 -0.67 0.52
CA VAL A 225 9.76 -0.89 1.86
C VAL A 225 10.68 -0.31 2.94
N ASP A 226 11.99 -0.57 2.88
CA ASP A 226 12.97 -0.01 3.80
C ASP A 226 12.97 1.54 3.76
N LEU A 227 12.92 2.13 2.57
CA LEU A 227 12.77 3.58 2.41
C LEU A 227 11.50 4.10 3.08
N LEU A 228 10.36 3.44 2.87
CA LEU A 228 9.07 3.84 3.44
C LEU A 228 9.06 3.71 4.97
N GLN A 229 9.62 2.61 5.51
CA GLN A 229 9.81 2.41 6.94
C GLN A 229 10.66 3.51 7.54
N ARG A 230 11.80 3.82 6.90
CA ARG A 230 12.69 4.89 7.36
C ARG A 230 12.01 6.26 7.36
N LEU A 231 11.24 6.58 6.31
CA LEU A 231 10.46 7.81 6.25
C LEU A 231 9.45 7.90 7.41
N CYS A 232 8.71 6.82 7.66
CA CYS A 232 7.71 6.75 8.73
C CYS A 232 8.34 6.85 10.12
N ARG A 233 9.44 6.12 10.36
CA ARG A 233 10.19 6.18 11.62
C ARG A 233 10.68 7.58 11.94
N LEU A 234 11.27 8.27 10.95
CA LEU A 234 11.73 9.66 11.13
C LEU A 234 10.57 10.64 11.30
N ALA A 235 9.40 10.34 10.73
CA ALA A 235 8.18 11.11 10.96
C ALA A 235 7.56 10.86 12.33
N MET A 236 8.03 9.86 13.09
CA MET A 236 7.44 9.34 14.33
C MET A 236 6.03 8.77 14.11
N ALA A 237 5.80 8.20 12.92
CA ALA A 237 4.55 7.51 12.61
C ALA A 237 4.42 6.22 13.44
N PRO A 238 3.24 5.91 14.00
CA PRO A 238 3.02 4.65 14.70
C PRO A 238 3.14 3.46 13.74
N GLU A 239 3.87 2.43 14.15
CA GLU A 239 4.02 1.16 13.42
C GLU A 239 2.96 0.15 13.88
N MET A 240 2.20 -0.40 12.94
CA MET A 240 1.15 -1.39 13.16
C MET A 240 1.60 -2.74 12.58
N GLY A 241 1.84 -3.72 13.47
CA GLY A 241 2.29 -5.07 13.11
C GLY A 241 3.78 -5.13 12.78
N THR A 242 4.51 -5.95 13.54
CA THR A 242 5.93 -6.21 13.27
C THR A 242 6.05 -7.50 12.46
N THR A 243 6.32 -7.37 11.16
CA THR A 243 6.88 -8.48 10.39
C THR A 243 8.38 -8.33 10.36
N SER A 244 9.04 -9.21 11.09
CA SER A 244 10.49 -9.24 11.21
C SER A 244 11.13 -9.62 9.87
N ILE A 245 12.00 -8.76 9.35
CA ILE A 245 12.64 -8.91 8.03
C ILE A 245 13.79 -9.95 8.04
N PHE A 246 13.76 -10.94 8.94
CA PHE A 246 14.86 -11.91 9.11
C PHE A 246 14.65 -13.27 8.41
N HIS A 247 13.64 -13.42 7.56
CA HIS A 247 13.37 -14.70 6.87
C HIS A 247 14.23 -14.94 5.61
N LEU A 248 14.62 -16.20 5.36
CA LEU A 248 15.35 -16.63 4.15
C LEU A 248 14.70 -16.23 2.81
N ARG A 249 13.40 -15.90 2.80
CA ARG A 249 12.69 -15.27 1.65
C ARG A 249 13.43 -14.02 1.13
N TYR A 250 14.13 -13.28 1.98
CA TYR A 250 14.88 -12.08 1.59
C TYR A 250 16.14 -12.38 0.77
N PHE A 251 16.62 -13.63 0.71
CA PHE A 251 17.72 -13.97 -0.19
C PHE A 251 17.35 -13.75 -1.66
N ARG A 252 16.07 -14.01 -2.03
CA ARG A 252 15.52 -13.73 -3.37
C ARG A 252 15.44 -12.22 -3.67
N CYS A 253 15.60 -11.39 -2.64
CA CYS A 253 15.65 -9.94 -2.75
C CYS A 253 17.05 -9.41 -3.02
N PHE A 254 18.11 -10.20 -3.17
CA PHE A 254 19.43 -9.63 -3.44
C PHE A 254 19.70 -9.45 -4.95
N PRO A 255 20.41 -8.38 -5.35
CA PRO A 255 20.94 -8.26 -6.71
C PRO A 255 21.85 -9.44 -7.05
N ARG A 256 21.90 -9.79 -8.34
CA ARG A 256 22.80 -10.84 -8.87
C ARG A 256 24.25 -10.65 -8.41
N ALA A 257 24.74 -9.41 -8.37
CA ALA A 257 26.09 -9.09 -7.89
C ALA A 257 26.33 -9.45 -6.41
N VAL A 258 25.30 -9.33 -5.57
CA VAL A 258 25.37 -9.72 -4.15
C VAL A 258 25.37 -11.24 -4.04
N HIS A 259 24.52 -11.94 -4.80
CA HIS A 259 24.57 -13.41 -4.89
C HIS A 259 25.95 -13.90 -5.32
N THR A 260 26.53 -13.30 -6.36
CA THR A 260 27.88 -13.66 -6.84
C THR A 260 28.95 -13.48 -5.77
N ARG A 261 28.89 -12.38 -4.99
CA ARG A 261 29.83 -12.17 -3.87
C ARG A 261 29.63 -13.19 -2.75
N ILE A 262 28.38 -13.47 -2.37
CA ILE A 262 28.09 -14.48 -1.34
C ILE A 262 28.58 -15.84 -1.81
N PHE A 263 28.26 -16.23 -3.05
CA PHE A 263 28.62 -17.54 -3.60
C PHE A 263 30.12 -17.72 -3.75
N ALA A 264 30.88 -16.65 -4.00
CA ALA A 264 32.34 -16.71 -4.03
C ALA A 264 32.98 -17.09 -2.69
N HIS A 265 32.25 -16.98 -1.58
CA HIS A 265 32.71 -17.37 -0.25
C HIS A 265 32.12 -18.71 0.24
N LEU A 266 31.24 -19.33 -0.54
CA LEU A 266 30.61 -20.60 -0.17
C LEU A 266 31.37 -21.79 -0.77
N THR A 267 31.40 -22.90 -0.04
CA THR A 267 31.97 -24.14 -0.57
C THR A 267 31.07 -24.71 -1.67
N ASN A 268 31.61 -25.62 -2.50
CA ASN A 268 30.80 -26.33 -3.49
C ASN A 268 29.64 -27.12 -2.86
N GLU A 269 29.79 -27.57 -1.61
CA GLU A 269 28.73 -28.25 -0.87
C GLU A 269 27.65 -27.26 -0.39
N ASP A 270 28.05 -26.11 0.14
CA ASP A 270 27.12 -25.06 0.53
C ASP A 270 26.34 -24.52 -0.66
N ILE A 271 26.99 -24.35 -1.82
CA ILE A 271 26.33 -23.94 -3.07
C ILE A 271 25.28 -24.99 -3.49
N ARG A 272 25.57 -26.29 -3.34
CA ARG A 272 24.60 -27.37 -3.60
C ARG A 272 23.43 -27.35 -2.61
N ASN A 273 23.69 -27.13 -1.32
CA ASN A 273 22.64 -26.99 -0.32
C ASN A 273 21.76 -25.76 -0.59
N LEU A 274 22.37 -24.65 -0.99
CA LEU A 274 21.67 -23.42 -1.36
C LEU A 274 20.84 -23.63 -2.65
N TYR A 275 21.27 -24.48 -3.57
CA TYR A 275 20.47 -24.91 -4.72
C TYR A 275 19.23 -25.71 -4.32
N VAL A 276 19.35 -26.65 -3.37
CA VAL A 276 18.20 -27.43 -2.87
C VAL A 276 17.14 -26.50 -2.27
N VAL A 277 17.58 -25.47 -1.56
CA VAL A 277 16.67 -24.47 -0.96
C VAL A 277 16.17 -23.43 -1.97
N PHE A 278 17.00 -23.08 -2.98
CA PHE A 278 16.70 -22.06 -3.98
C PHE A 278 16.98 -22.54 -5.41
N PRO A 279 16.10 -23.39 -6.00
CA PRO A 279 16.35 -24.03 -7.30
C PRO A 279 16.54 -23.05 -8.46
N GLN A 280 16.00 -21.84 -8.35
CA GLN A 280 16.09 -20.81 -9.38
C GLN A 280 17.46 -20.14 -9.51
N LEU A 281 18.40 -20.44 -8.60
CA LEU A 281 19.78 -19.95 -8.66
C LEU A 281 20.72 -20.88 -9.45
N LYS A 282 20.19 -21.96 -10.03
CA LYS A 282 20.95 -23.00 -10.75
C LYS A 282 21.84 -22.45 -11.85
N ASP A 283 21.32 -21.55 -12.68
CA ASP A 283 22.11 -20.99 -13.78
C ASP A 283 23.27 -20.14 -13.26
N LEU A 284 23.05 -19.39 -12.16
CA LEU A 284 24.10 -18.60 -11.54
C LEU A 284 25.18 -19.49 -10.92
N SER A 285 24.80 -20.57 -10.25
CA SER A 285 25.75 -21.50 -9.64
C SER A 285 26.55 -22.25 -10.69
N ASN A 286 25.93 -22.68 -11.79
CA ASN A 286 26.62 -23.37 -12.88
C ASN A 286 27.68 -22.45 -13.52
N ILE A 287 27.32 -21.21 -13.84
CA ILE A 287 28.25 -20.21 -14.37
C ILE A 287 29.44 -19.98 -13.41
N LEU A 288 29.20 -19.98 -12.10
CA LEU A 288 30.26 -19.75 -11.11
C LEU A 288 31.14 -20.99 -10.89
N GLN A 289 30.57 -22.20 -10.90
CA GLN A 289 31.33 -23.45 -10.84
C GLN A 289 32.19 -23.62 -12.10
N GLU A 290 31.69 -23.26 -13.27
CA GLU A 290 32.48 -23.24 -14.51
C GLU A 290 33.63 -22.23 -14.42
N ARG A 291 33.40 -21.03 -13.88
CA ARG A 291 34.46 -20.03 -13.67
C ARG A 291 35.52 -20.50 -12.68
N LEU A 292 35.13 -21.09 -11.55
CA LEU A 292 36.07 -21.61 -10.56
C LEU A 292 36.95 -22.74 -11.13
N LYS A 293 36.37 -23.64 -11.91
CA LYS A 293 37.10 -24.71 -12.62
C LYS A 293 38.05 -24.19 -13.72
N SER A 294 37.80 -23.00 -14.25
CA SER A 294 38.65 -22.37 -15.28
C SER A 294 39.80 -21.53 -14.71
N THR A 295 39.82 -21.31 -13.39
CA THR A 295 40.86 -20.56 -12.68
C THR A 295 41.84 -21.45 -11.90
N GLU A 296 41.64 -22.76 -11.93
CA GLU A 296 42.60 -23.79 -11.49
C GLU A 296 43.41 -24.30 -12.70
#